data_AF-A0A378THC0-F1
#
_entry.id   AF-A0A378THC0-F1
#
_cell.length_a   1.000
_cell.length_b   1.000
_cell.length_c   1.000
_cell.angle_alpha   90.00
_cell.angle_beta   90.00
_cell.angle_gamma   90.00
#
_symmetry.space_group_name_H-M   'P 1'
#
loop_
_entity.id
_entity.type
_entity.pdbx_description
1 polymer ?
#
loop_
_entity_poly.entity_id
_entity_poly.type
_entity_poly.pdbx_seq_one_letter_code
_entity_poly.pdbx_strand_id
1 'polypeptide(L)'
;MACLVLVSFGYTGLPFWPQGKKYDAFFTDAGGITPGNDVNVSGIKVGQVQSVGLAGTAARVTFTVDRDIAVGDQTLVAIKTDTVLGQKSLDVTPAGGGASSTIPLGRTTTPYTLATALQDLGGNTKALDKPKFEQALGILTDTLRDATPELRGALDGVTSLSRSLNARDEALGQLLSRAQTVTASLSRRADQVNKLIVDGNQLFAALDERRQALNTLIAGIDDVSQQISGFVADNREQFGPTLTNLNLVLDNLLERRDHISEALRRLPPYATALGEVVGSTSGFQINLYGLPPATISEVLLDTYFQPGKLPDSLSDYLKGLIAERLIIRPKSP
;
A
#
# COMPACT_ATOMS: atom_id res chain seq x y z
N MET A 1 -3.65 -43.93 28.04
CA MET A 1 -3.93 -42.78 28.92
C MET A 1 -4.49 -41.57 28.17
N ALA A 2 -3.99 -41.18 26.99
CA ALA A 2 -4.51 -40.03 26.24
C ALA A 2 -5.95 -40.20 25.71
N CYS A 3 -6.36 -41.40 25.26
CA CYS A 3 -7.73 -41.63 24.78
C CYS A 3 -8.79 -41.60 25.90
N LEU A 4 -8.41 -41.88 27.15
CA LEU A 4 -9.35 -41.96 28.28
C LEU A 4 -9.66 -40.58 28.87
N VAL A 5 -8.74 -39.63 28.72
CA VAL A 5 -8.95 -38.23 29.13
C VAL A 5 -9.90 -37.50 28.18
N LEU A 6 -9.92 -37.84 26.89
CA LEU A 6 -10.83 -37.24 25.91
C LEU A 6 -12.32 -37.60 26.15
N VAL A 7 -12.60 -38.80 26.67
CA VAL A 7 -13.97 -39.23 26.99
C VAL A 7 -14.49 -38.53 28.26
N SER A 8 -13.61 -38.19 29.20
CA SER A 8 -13.98 -37.55 30.47
C SER A 8 -14.37 -36.07 30.34
N PHE A 9 -14.06 -35.41 29.21
CA PHE A 9 -14.29 -33.98 29.03
C PHE A 9 -15.58 -33.62 28.29
N GLY A 10 -16.50 -34.56 28.06
CA GLY A 10 -17.82 -34.23 27.50
C GLY A 10 -17.75 -33.59 26.12
N TYR A 11 -16.85 -34.08 25.25
CA TYR A 11 -16.70 -33.58 23.88
C TYR A 11 -17.79 -34.14 22.95
N THR A 12 -19.03 -33.68 23.11
CA THR A 12 -20.12 -33.86 22.14
C THR A 12 -19.99 -32.95 20.91
N GLY A 13 -18.95 -32.12 20.82
CA GLY A 13 -18.74 -31.15 19.73
C GLY A 13 -17.55 -31.46 18.82
N LEU A 14 -17.44 -32.67 18.25
CA LEU A 14 -16.48 -32.92 17.17
C LEU A 14 -17.09 -32.43 15.83
N PRO A 15 -16.43 -31.51 15.09
CA PRO A 15 -16.98 -30.85 13.90
C PRO A 15 -17.21 -31.77 12.67
N PHE A 16 -16.90 -33.06 12.79
CA PHE A 16 -16.96 -34.04 11.71
C PHE A 16 -18.02 -35.14 11.93
N TRP A 17 -18.81 -35.08 13.02
CA TRP A 17 -19.88 -36.06 13.26
C TRP A 17 -21.26 -35.42 12.99
N PRO A 18 -22.04 -35.89 12.00
CA PRO A 18 -23.39 -35.40 11.80
C PRO A 18 -24.29 -35.86 12.96
N GLN A 19 -24.60 -34.92 13.86
CA GLN A 19 -25.45 -35.11 15.05
C GLN A 19 -26.93 -35.39 14.71
N GLY A 20 -27.36 -35.19 13.45
CA GLY A 20 -28.76 -35.34 13.03
C GLY A 20 -28.96 -36.06 11.69
N LYS A 21 -30.20 -36.47 11.43
CA LYS A 21 -30.67 -36.90 10.11
C LYS A 21 -30.78 -35.68 9.19
N LYS A 22 -30.42 -35.85 7.92
CA LYS A 22 -30.39 -34.79 6.90
C LYS A 22 -31.73 -34.71 6.17
N TYR A 23 -32.23 -33.49 5.98
CA TYR A 23 -33.46 -33.19 5.25
C TYR A 23 -33.23 -32.04 4.27
N ASP A 24 -34.04 -32.02 3.22
CA ASP A 24 -34.07 -30.94 2.22
C ASP A 24 -35.45 -30.29 2.20
N ALA A 25 -35.52 -28.98 2.37
CA ALA A 25 -36.74 -28.19 2.19
C ALA A 25 -36.57 -27.24 1.01
N PHE A 26 -37.60 -27.13 0.19
CA PHE A 26 -37.64 -26.22 -0.95
C PHE A 26 -38.51 -25.02 -0.64
N PHE A 27 -37.96 -23.81 -0.68
CA PHE A 27 -38.66 -22.56 -0.44
C PHE A 27 -38.76 -21.73 -1.73
N THR A 28 -39.77 -20.86 -1.81
CA THR A 28 -39.86 -19.85 -2.88
C THR A 28 -38.75 -18.81 -2.77
N ASP A 29 -38.28 -18.53 -1.56
CA ASP A 29 -37.18 -17.63 -1.23
C ASP A 29 -36.47 -18.12 0.05
N ALA A 30 -35.13 -18.09 0.08
CA ALA A 30 -34.36 -18.42 1.28
C ALA A 30 -34.11 -17.22 2.21
N GLY A 31 -34.78 -16.08 2.00
CA GLY A 31 -34.71 -14.82 2.74
C GLY A 31 -34.02 -14.84 4.10
N GLY A 32 -32.69 -14.65 4.10
CA GLY A 32 -31.86 -14.48 5.29
C GLY A 32 -31.43 -15.76 6.03
N ILE A 33 -31.75 -16.94 5.51
CA ILE A 33 -31.20 -18.21 6.04
C ILE A 33 -29.79 -18.45 5.50
N THR A 34 -28.91 -18.88 6.39
CA THR A 34 -27.50 -19.14 6.14
C THR A 34 -27.08 -20.46 6.81
N PRO A 35 -26.01 -21.12 6.30
CA PRO A 35 -25.39 -22.25 6.99
C PRO A 35 -25.04 -21.88 8.43
N GLY A 36 -25.38 -22.75 9.37
CA GLY A 36 -25.17 -22.50 10.79
C GLY A 36 -26.40 -21.98 11.53
N ASN A 37 -27.46 -21.55 10.85
CA ASN A 37 -28.71 -21.17 11.52
C ASN A 37 -29.38 -22.36 12.22
N ASP A 38 -30.06 -22.06 13.32
CA ASP A 38 -30.69 -23.08 14.16
C ASP A 38 -31.92 -23.67 13.47
N VAL A 39 -32.14 -24.95 13.73
CA VAL A 39 -33.36 -25.67 13.37
C VAL A 39 -34.08 -25.98 14.66
N ASN A 40 -35.32 -25.50 14.76
CA ASN A 40 -36.13 -25.56 15.95
C ASN A 40 -37.36 -26.44 15.72
N VAL A 41 -37.79 -27.15 16.75
CA VAL A 41 -39.11 -27.79 16.81
C VAL A 41 -39.78 -27.28 18.07
N SER A 42 -40.95 -26.64 17.92
CA SER A 42 -41.67 -26.03 19.05
C SER A 42 -40.81 -25.06 19.87
N GLY A 43 -39.89 -24.34 19.20
CA GLY A 43 -38.98 -23.37 19.82
C GLY A 43 -37.73 -23.96 20.48
N ILE A 44 -37.53 -25.28 20.45
CA ILE A 44 -36.33 -25.94 20.98
C ILE A 44 -35.39 -26.25 19.82
N LYS A 45 -34.11 -25.88 19.94
CA LYS A 45 -33.08 -26.22 18.96
C LYS A 45 -32.84 -27.73 18.93
N VAL A 46 -32.98 -28.30 17.74
CA VAL A 46 -32.89 -29.75 17.47
C VAL A 46 -31.98 -30.04 16.27
N GLY A 47 -31.24 -29.05 15.80
CA GLY A 47 -30.36 -29.23 14.65
C GLY A 47 -29.88 -27.91 14.06
N GLN A 48 -29.37 -27.99 12.83
CA GLN A 48 -28.71 -26.86 12.17
C GLN A 48 -28.84 -26.92 10.65
N VAL A 49 -28.92 -25.74 10.02
CA VAL A 49 -28.83 -25.55 8.58
C VAL A 49 -27.39 -25.85 8.12
N GLN A 50 -27.27 -26.73 7.13
CA GLN A 50 -25.99 -27.17 6.58
C GLN A 50 -25.61 -26.40 5.32
N SER A 51 -26.57 -26.19 4.42
CA SER A 51 -26.33 -25.46 3.17
C SER A 51 -27.60 -24.85 2.62
N VAL A 52 -27.44 -23.75 1.88
CA VAL A 52 -28.49 -23.10 1.10
C VAL A 52 -28.01 -23.04 -0.34
N GLY A 53 -28.84 -23.49 -1.27
CA GLY A 53 -28.52 -23.48 -2.69
C GLY A 53 -29.75 -23.19 -3.55
N LEU A 54 -29.52 -22.90 -4.82
CA LEU A 54 -30.59 -22.72 -5.79
C LEU A 54 -30.87 -24.04 -6.51
N ALA A 55 -32.13 -24.41 -6.62
CA ALA A 55 -32.62 -25.58 -7.35
C ALA A 55 -33.71 -25.14 -8.33
N GLY A 56 -33.30 -24.76 -9.54
CA GLY A 56 -34.20 -24.19 -10.55
C GLY A 56 -34.71 -22.81 -10.10
N THR A 57 -36.01 -22.68 -9.92
CA THR A 57 -36.68 -21.45 -9.44
C THR A 57 -36.92 -21.44 -7.93
N ALA A 58 -36.53 -22.49 -7.21
CA ALA A 58 -36.72 -22.63 -5.77
C ALA A 58 -35.38 -22.63 -5.02
N ALA A 59 -35.37 -22.11 -3.80
CA ALA A 59 -34.24 -22.25 -2.91
C ALA A 59 -34.30 -23.60 -2.17
N ARG A 60 -33.26 -24.42 -2.32
CA ARG A 60 -33.07 -25.66 -1.57
C ARG A 60 -32.28 -25.36 -0.30
N VAL A 61 -32.91 -25.59 0.85
CA VAL A 61 -32.27 -25.50 2.16
C VAL A 61 -32.07 -26.91 2.70
N THR A 62 -30.83 -27.26 2.94
CA THR A 62 -30.44 -28.54 3.50
C THR A 62 -30.10 -28.35 4.97
N PHE A 63 -30.73 -29.14 5.83
CA PHE A 63 -30.60 -29.01 7.28
C PHE A 63 -30.58 -30.37 7.97
N THR A 64 -30.24 -30.36 9.24
CA THR A 64 -30.19 -31.55 10.09
C THR A 64 -31.20 -31.43 11.22
N VAL A 65 -31.79 -32.56 11.60
CA VAL A 65 -32.67 -32.69 12.78
C VAL A 65 -32.22 -33.90 13.59
N ASP A 66 -32.21 -33.77 14.91
CA ASP A 66 -31.87 -34.83 15.85
C ASP A 66 -32.64 -36.12 15.57
N ARG A 67 -31.96 -37.26 15.79
CA ARG A 67 -32.48 -38.58 15.39
C ARG A 67 -33.73 -39.00 16.16
N ASP A 68 -33.94 -38.40 17.32
CA ASP A 68 -35.06 -38.66 18.23
C ASP A 68 -36.36 -37.99 17.76
N ILE A 69 -36.29 -37.09 16.78
CA ILE A 69 -37.47 -36.43 16.21
C ILE A 69 -37.87 -37.12 14.90
N ALA A 70 -39.11 -37.61 14.89
CA ALA A 70 -39.73 -38.19 13.71
C ALA A 70 -40.23 -37.07 12.77
N VAL A 71 -39.47 -36.81 11.71
CA VAL A 71 -39.90 -35.91 10.62
C VAL A 71 -40.74 -36.71 9.63
N GLY A 72 -42.06 -36.56 9.74
CA GLY A 72 -43.02 -37.26 8.91
C GLY A 72 -43.22 -36.66 7.52
N ASP A 73 -43.93 -37.38 6.67
CA ASP A 73 -44.28 -37.03 5.29
C ASP A 73 -45.25 -35.84 5.15
N GLN A 74 -45.85 -35.37 6.24
CA GLN A 74 -46.68 -34.17 6.27
C GLN A 74 -46.03 -33.01 7.03
N THR A 75 -44.76 -33.14 7.42
CA THR A 75 -44.01 -32.10 8.12
C THR A 75 -44.04 -30.77 7.36
N LEU A 76 -44.22 -29.68 8.10
CA LEU A 76 -44.15 -28.31 7.62
C LEU A 76 -42.83 -27.67 8.09
N VAL A 77 -42.26 -26.79 7.28
CA VAL A 77 -41.04 -26.04 7.64
C VAL A 77 -41.24 -24.56 7.34
N ALA A 78 -41.04 -23.70 8.32
CA ALA A 78 -41.12 -22.25 8.16
C ALA A 78 -39.78 -21.59 8.46
N ILE A 79 -39.42 -20.57 7.69
CA ILE A 79 -38.33 -19.67 8.07
C ILE A 79 -38.91 -18.63 9.04
N LYS A 80 -38.37 -18.54 10.25
CA LYS A 80 -38.77 -17.58 11.28
C LYS A 80 -37.64 -16.60 11.60
N THR A 81 -38.01 -15.49 12.23
CA THR A 81 -37.05 -14.50 12.75
C THR A 81 -37.08 -14.61 14.27
N ASP A 82 -35.97 -15.06 14.86
CA ASP A 82 -35.91 -15.37 16.30
C ASP A 82 -35.47 -14.17 17.14
N THR A 83 -34.68 -13.26 16.57
CA THR A 83 -34.11 -12.12 17.33
C THR A 83 -34.54 -10.78 16.76
N VAL A 84 -34.54 -9.76 17.62
CA VAL A 84 -34.77 -8.35 17.25
C VAL A 84 -33.74 -7.86 16.22
N LEU A 85 -32.55 -8.48 16.19
CA LEU A 85 -31.49 -8.21 15.21
C LEU A 85 -31.74 -8.90 13.86
N GLY A 86 -32.84 -9.64 13.69
CA GLY A 86 -33.22 -10.24 12.42
C GLY A 86 -32.62 -11.62 12.15
N GLN A 87 -32.02 -12.29 13.15
CA GLN A 87 -31.48 -13.64 12.98
C GLN A 87 -32.60 -14.62 12.59
N LYS A 88 -32.33 -15.43 11.57
CA LYS A 88 -33.28 -16.40 11.03
C LYS A 88 -33.03 -17.80 11.59
N SER A 89 -34.09 -18.58 11.66
CA SER A 89 -34.08 -20.01 11.99
C SER A 89 -35.09 -20.77 11.15
N LEU A 90 -34.92 -22.09 11.08
CA LEU A 90 -35.94 -22.98 10.55
C LEU A 90 -36.79 -23.51 11.69
N ASP A 91 -38.10 -23.33 11.59
CA ASP A 91 -39.07 -23.93 12.49
C ASP A 91 -39.73 -25.13 11.80
N VAL A 92 -39.44 -26.32 12.30
CA VAL A 92 -39.96 -27.59 11.79
C VAL A 92 -41.16 -27.97 12.65
N THR A 93 -42.29 -28.23 12.00
CA THR A 93 -43.51 -28.75 12.64
C THR A 93 -43.72 -30.18 12.14
N PRO A 94 -43.25 -31.20 12.89
CA PRO A 94 -43.36 -32.59 12.48
C PRO A 94 -44.82 -33.03 12.38
N ALA A 95 -45.17 -33.67 11.28
CA ALA A 95 -46.51 -34.24 11.07
C ALA A 95 -46.45 -35.40 10.07
N GLY A 96 -47.45 -36.28 10.13
CA GLY A 96 -47.54 -37.48 9.29
C GLY A 96 -46.75 -38.66 9.86
N GLY A 97 -47.14 -39.88 9.47
CA GLY A 97 -46.52 -41.13 9.92
C GLY A 97 -45.56 -41.75 8.91
N GLY A 98 -45.52 -41.23 7.67
CA GLY A 98 -44.61 -41.71 6.63
C GLY A 98 -43.21 -41.13 6.78
N ALA A 99 -42.20 -41.81 6.24
CA ALA A 99 -40.83 -41.27 6.20
C ALA A 99 -40.66 -40.34 5.00
N SER A 100 -40.19 -39.12 5.20
CA SER A 100 -39.76 -38.24 4.11
C SER A 100 -38.45 -37.54 4.45
N SER A 101 -37.51 -37.56 3.51
CA SER A 101 -36.27 -36.77 3.57
C SER A 101 -36.43 -35.38 2.95
N THR A 102 -37.56 -35.13 2.27
CA THR A 102 -37.76 -33.94 1.45
C THR A 102 -39.09 -33.25 1.76
N ILE A 103 -39.04 -31.94 1.99
CA ILE A 103 -40.20 -31.07 2.18
C ILE A 103 -40.39 -30.22 0.92
N PRO A 104 -41.47 -30.41 0.16
CA PRO A 104 -41.76 -29.66 -1.06
C PRO A 104 -42.27 -28.24 -0.75
N LEU A 105 -42.26 -27.37 -1.76
CA LEU A 105 -42.70 -25.96 -1.67
C LEU A 105 -44.06 -25.76 -0.99
N GLY A 106 -45.04 -26.63 -1.26
CA GLY A 106 -46.38 -26.55 -0.67
C GLY A 106 -46.42 -26.82 0.84
N ARG A 107 -45.31 -27.24 1.45
CA ARG A 107 -45.15 -27.49 2.88
C ARG A 107 -44.06 -26.62 3.51
N THR A 108 -43.64 -25.58 2.79
CA THR A 108 -42.68 -24.60 3.28
C THR A 108 -43.28 -23.21 3.32
N THR A 109 -42.91 -22.42 4.31
CA THR A 109 -43.35 -21.03 4.42
C THR A 109 -42.15 -20.12 4.61
N THR A 110 -42.04 -19.13 3.74
CA THR A 110 -41.04 -18.07 3.86
C THR A 110 -41.57 -16.95 4.76
N PRO A 111 -40.71 -16.16 5.41
CA PRO A 111 -41.18 -15.07 6.25
C PRO A 111 -41.84 -14.05 5.33
N TYR A 112 -43.08 -13.66 5.65
CA TYR A 112 -43.74 -12.57 4.95
C TYR A 112 -42.93 -11.28 5.20
N THR A 113 -42.21 -10.80 4.19
CA THR A 113 -41.37 -9.62 4.34
C THR A 113 -42.21 -8.36 4.14
N LEU A 114 -41.82 -7.24 4.78
CA LEU A 114 -42.46 -5.95 4.52
C LEU A 114 -42.34 -5.56 3.03
N ALA A 115 -41.26 -5.97 2.35
CA ALA A 115 -41.11 -5.76 0.92
C ALA A 115 -42.17 -6.51 0.11
N THR A 116 -42.42 -7.79 0.42
CA THR A 116 -43.51 -8.59 -0.17
C THR A 116 -44.87 -7.98 0.16
N ALA A 117 -45.10 -7.57 1.41
CA ALA A 117 -46.33 -6.91 1.82
C ALA A 117 -46.60 -5.61 1.03
N LEU A 118 -45.56 -4.81 0.79
CA LEU A 118 -45.65 -3.57 0.00
C LEU A 118 -45.80 -3.84 -1.50
N GLN A 119 -45.16 -4.89 -2.02
CA GLN A 119 -45.33 -5.34 -3.40
C GLN A 119 -46.75 -5.85 -3.64
N ASP A 120 -47.30 -6.64 -2.71
CA ASP A 120 -48.67 -7.15 -2.78
C ASP A 120 -49.70 -6.04 -2.58
N LEU A 121 -49.43 -5.06 -1.70
CA LEU A 121 -50.22 -3.83 -1.62
C LEU A 121 -50.19 -3.04 -2.93
N GLY A 122 -49.02 -2.92 -3.55
CA GLY A 122 -48.85 -2.27 -4.86
C GLY A 122 -49.55 -3.04 -6.00
N GLY A 123 -49.53 -4.37 -5.96
CA GLY A 123 -50.14 -5.26 -6.96
C GLY A 123 -51.67 -5.33 -6.85
N ASN A 124 -52.21 -5.33 -5.64
CA ASN A 124 -53.66 -5.43 -5.41
C ASN A 124 -54.43 -4.13 -5.71
N THR A 125 -53.75 -2.99 -5.87
CA THR A 125 -54.39 -1.78 -6.41
C THR A 125 -54.80 -1.93 -7.88
N LYS A 126 -54.23 -2.89 -8.62
CA LYS A 126 -54.63 -3.21 -10.00
C LYS A 126 -55.77 -4.24 -10.10
N ALA A 127 -56.10 -4.93 -9.01
CA ALA A 127 -57.14 -5.97 -8.99
C ALA A 127 -58.50 -5.47 -8.49
N LEU A 128 -58.58 -4.24 -7.96
CA LEU A 128 -59.86 -3.63 -7.57
C LEU A 128 -60.45 -2.85 -8.75
N ASP A 129 -61.25 -3.57 -9.54
CA ASP A 129 -62.04 -3.02 -10.65
C ASP A 129 -63.16 -2.13 -10.08
N LYS A 130 -62.81 -0.89 -9.71
CA LYS A 130 -63.70 0.13 -9.10
C LYS A 130 -65.10 0.21 -9.76
N PRO A 131 -65.25 0.15 -11.10
CA PRO A 131 -66.57 0.18 -11.72
C PRO A 131 -67.48 -0.97 -11.31
N LYS A 132 -66.93 -2.19 -11.15
CA LYS A 132 -67.72 -3.37 -10.75
C LYS A 132 -68.12 -3.33 -9.28
N PHE A 133 -67.28 -2.75 -8.44
CA PHE A 133 -67.57 -2.57 -7.02
C PHE A 133 -68.66 -1.51 -6.81
N GLU A 134 -68.59 -0.39 -7.52
CA GLU A 134 -69.62 0.65 -7.51
C GLU A 134 -70.95 0.13 -8.07
N GLN A 135 -70.91 -0.68 -9.14
CA GLN A 135 -72.10 -1.31 -9.71
C GLN A 135 -72.75 -2.33 -8.76
N ALA A 136 -71.94 -3.16 -8.08
CA ALA A 136 -72.44 -4.12 -7.09
C ALA A 136 -73.07 -3.41 -5.88
N LEU A 137 -72.46 -2.32 -5.40
CA LEU A 137 -73.02 -1.49 -4.33
C LEU A 137 -74.30 -0.76 -4.77
N GLY A 138 -74.37 -0.28 -6.02
CA GLY A 138 -75.57 0.32 -6.59
C GLY A 138 -76.75 -0.66 -6.60
N ILE A 139 -76.53 -1.88 -7.13
CA ILE A 139 -77.55 -2.93 -7.18
C ILE A 139 -78.02 -3.33 -5.78
N LEU A 140 -77.10 -3.46 -4.82
CA LEU A 140 -77.44 -3.80 -3.45
C LEU A 140 -78.25 -2.69 -2.76
N THR A 141 -77.90 -1.42 -3.01
CA THR A 141 -78.57 -0.26 -2.42
C THR A 141 -79.97 -0.05 -3.00
N ASP A 142 -80.14 -0.23 -4.32
CA ASP A 142 -81.44 -0.13 -4.98
C ASP A 142 -82.39 -1.27 -4.55
N THR A 143 -81.86 -2.49 -4.39
CA THR A 143 -82.65 -3.65 -3.92
C THR A 143 -83.09 -3.48 -2.46
N LEU A 144 -82.29 -2.82 -1.63
CA LEU A 144 -82.60 -2.58 -0.22
C LEU A 144 -83.49 -1.35 0.01
N ARG A 145 -83.54 -0.41 -0.95
CA ARG A 145 -84.39 0.80 -0.87
C ARG A 145 -85.88 0.50 -0.95
N ASP A 146 -86.23 -0.62 -1.58
CA ASP A 146 -87.61 -1.09 -1.76
C ASP A 146 -88.14 -1.93 -0.57
N ALA A 147 -87.32 -2.25 0.44
CA ALA A 147 -87.71 -3.06 1.58
C ALA A 147 -87.95 -2.23 2.87
N THR A 148 -89.24 -2.02 3.18
CA THR A 148 -89.91 -1.66 4.47
C THR A 148 -89.21 -0.82 5.58
N PRO A 149 -89.96 0.06 6.29
CA PRO A 149 -89.41 1.01 7.26
C PRO A 149 -88.69 0.41 8.48
N GLU A 150 -88.91 -0.86 8.85
CA GLU A 150 -88.20 -1.49 9.97
C GLU A 150 -86.69 -1.71 9.70
N LEU A 151 -86.22 -1.73 8.44
CA LEU A 151 -84.80 -1.90 8.13
C LEU A 151 -83.94 -0.65 8.35
N ARG A 152 -84.53 0.55 8.43
CA ARG A 152 -83.76 1.81 8.51
C ARG A 152 -82.92 1.90 9.79
N GLY A 153 -83.45 1.44 10.93
CA GLY A 153 -82.72 1.44 12.20
C GLY A 153 -81.54 0.46 12.24
N ALA A 154 -81.66 -0.68 11.54
CA ALA A 154 -80.55 -1.63 11.39
C ALA A 154 -79.47 -1.10 10.43
N LEU A 155 -79.86 -0.41 9.37
CA LEU A 155 -78.95 0.24 8.42
C LEU A 155 -78.16 1.39 9.06
N ASP A 156 -78.77 2.15 9.97
CA ASP A 156 -78.06 3.19 10.75
C ASP A 156 -77.02 2.57 11.71
N GLY A 157 -77.34 1.42 12.31
CA GLY A 157 -76.40 0.65 13.12
C GLY A 157 -75.20 0.13 12.31
N VAL A 158 -75.46 -0.39 11.10
CA VAL A 158 -74.41 -0.88 10.19
C VAL A 158 -73.55 0.27 9.65
N THR A 159 -74.12 1.42 9.32
CA THR A 159 -73.33 2.59 8.87
C THR A 159 -72.53 3.22 10.01
N SER A 160 -73.00 3.17 11.26
CA SER A 160 -72.22 3.57 12.44
C SER A 160 -71.04 2.63 12.69
N LEU A 161 -71.28 1.32 12.61
CA LEU A 161 -70.23 0.30 12.73
C LEU A 161 -69.20 0.41 11.61
N SER A 162 -69.63 0.61 10.36
CA SER A 162 -68.74 0.79 9.20
C SER A 162 -67.89 2.06 9.34
N ARG A 163 -68.45 3.17 9.85
CA ARG A 163 -67.68 4.38 10.17
C ARG A 163 -66.65 4.13 11.27
N SER A 164 -67.00 3.38 12.31
CA SER A 164 -66.08 3.02 13.38
C SER A 164 -64.95 2.11 12.89
N LEU A 165 -65.25 1.17 11.99
CA LEU A 165 -64.28 0.29 11.37
C LEU A 165 -63.32 1.06 10.45
N ASN A 166 -63.82 1.95 9.60
CA ASN A 166 -62.99 2.83 8.76
C ASN A 166 -62.06 3.72 9.60
N ALA A 167 -62.56 4.29 10.71
CA ALA A 167 -61.72 5.09 11.60
C ALA A 167 -60.59 4.26 12.26
N ARG A 168 -60.84 2.98 12.55
CA ARG A 168 -59.80 2.06 13.05
C ARG A 168 -58.80 1.69 11.97
N ASP A 169 -59.26 1.45 10.74
CA ASP A 169 -58.38 1.17 9.60
C ASP A 169 -57.46 2.37 9.29
N GLU A 170 -57.97 3.60 9.38
CA GLU A 170 -57.16 4.81 9.21
C GLU A 170 -56.10 4.95 10.31
N ALA A 171 -56.46 4.66 11.57
CA ALA A 171 -55.52 4.66 12.69
C ALA A 171 -54.43 3.58 12.55
N LEU A 172 -54.79 2.38 12.09
CA LEU A 172 -53.83 1.30 11.79
C LEU A 172 -52.91 1.68 10.62
N GLY A 173 -53.45 2.30 9.58
CA GLY A 173 -52.66 2.81 8.45
C GLY A 173 -51.65 3.87 8.88
N GLN A 174 -52.05 4.79 9.76
CA GLN A 174 -51.14 5.79 10.31
C GLN A 174 -50.03 5.18 11.17
N LEU A 175 -50.34 4.17 12.00
CA LEU A 175 -49.33 3.45 12.78
C LEU A 175 -48.33 2.72 11.89
N LEU A 176 -48.81 2.04 10.84
CA LEU A 176 -47.97 1.32 9.90
C LEU A 176 -47.03 2.27 9.14
N SER A 177 -47.55 3.41 8.69
CA SER A 177 -46.76 4.47 8.03
C SER A 177 -45.67 5.03 8.95
N ARG A 178 -45.99 5.27 10.23
CA ARG A 178 -45.00 5.71 11.23
C ARG A 178 -43.93 4.65 11.46
N ALA A 179 -44.31 3.37 11.57
CA ALA A 179 -43.36 2.27 11.72
C ALA A 179 -42.43 2.13 10.51
N GLN A 180 -42.97 2.31 9.30
CA GLN A 180 -42.21 2.29 8.05
C GLN A 180 -41.21 3.45 7.98
N THR A 181 -41.60 4.64 8.45
CA THR A 181 -40.73 5.81 8.52
C THR A 181 -39.56 5.59 9.50
N VAL A 182 -39.83 5.02 10.68
CA VAL A 182 -38.79 4.67 11.65
C VAL A 182 -37.83 3.62 11.08
N THR A 183 -38.37 2.58 10.45
CA THR A 183 -37.58 1.51 9.81
C THR A 183 -36.69 2.06 8.70
N ALA A 184 -37.21 2.94 7.85
CA ALA A 184 -36.43 3.61 6.80
C ALA A 184 -35.33 4.52 7.38
N SER A 185 -35.57 5.16 8.51
CA SER A 185 -34.55 5.95 9.21
C SER A 185 -33.44 5.07 9.79
N LEU A 186 -33.80 3.90 10.33
CA LEU A 186 -32.84 2.93 10.86
C LEU A 186 -31.98 2.30 9.76
N SER A 187 -32.59 1.95 8.61
CA SER A 187 -31.87 1.43 7.43
C SER A 187 -30.83 2.43 6.92
N ARG A 188 -31.20 3.72 6.78
CA ARG A 188 -30.26 4.77 6.36
C ARG A 188 -29.09 4.93 7.32
N ARG A 189 -29.33 4.77 8.63
CA ARG A 189 -28.25 4.80 9.64
C ARG A 189 -27.34 3.57 9.54
N ALA A 190 -27.88 2.39 9.27
CA ALA A 190 -27.09 1.18 9.03
C ALA A 190 -26.17 1.34 7.82
N ASP A 191 -26.67 1.93 6.72
CA ASP A 191 -25.85 2.23 5.53
C ASP A 191 -24.72 3.23 5.83
N GLN A 192 -24.99 4.23 6.67
CA GLN A 192 -23.97 5.19 7.12
C GLN A 192 -22.90 4.52 7.99
N VAL A 193 -23.27 3.62 8.89
CA VAL A 193 -22.31 2.85 9.71
C VAL A 193 -21.45 1.95 8.83
N ASN A 194 -22.06 1.26 7.86
CA ASN A 194 -21.32 0.41 6.92
C ASN A 194 -20.32 1.23 6.09
N LYS A 195 -20.72 2.41 5.61
CA LYS A 195 -19.79 3.34 4.94
C LYS A 195 -18.64 3.77 5.85
N LEU A 196 -18.91 4.11 7.10
CA LEU A 196 -17.85 4.50 8.05
C LEU A 196 -16.84 3.36 8.28
N ILE A 197 -17.29 2.10 8.30
CA ILE A 197 -16.41 0.93 8.41
C ILE A 197 -15.56 0.78 7.14
N VAL A 198 -16.16 0.91 5.96
CA VAL A 198 -15.44 0.84 4.67
C VAL A 198 -14.42 1.97 4.55
N ASP A 199 -14.80 3.19 4.90
CA ASP A 199 -13.92 4.37 4.90
C ASP A 199 -12.80 4.21 5.95
N GLY A 200 -13.11 3.60 7.11
CA GLY A 200 -12.13 3.23 8.12
C GLY A 200 -11.07 2.26 7.58
N ASN A 201 -11.48 1.25 6.81
CA ASN A 201 -10.55 0.33 6.16
C ASN A 201 -9.66 1.05 5.13
N GLN A 202 -10.19 2.03 4.39
CA GLN A 202 -9.38 2.86 3.50
C GLN A 202 -8.37 3.72 4.26
N LEU A 203 -8.75 4.27 5.42
CA LEU A 203 -7.83 5.01 6.28
C LEU A 203 -6.71 4.10 6.81
N PHE A 204 -7.03 2.88 7.25
CA PHE A 204 -6.03 1.92 7.69
C PHE A 204 -5.08 1.48 6.56
N ALA A 205 -5.60 1.29 5.34
CA ALA A 205 -4.78 1.00 4.16
C ALA A 205 -3.83 2.17 3.84
N ALA A 206 -4.32 3.40 3.87
CA ALA A 206 -3.50 4.59 3.65
C ALA A 206 -2.44 4.79 4.76
N LEU A 207 -2.76 4.46 6.00
CA LEU A 207 -1.82 4.46 7.12
C LEU A 207 -0.71 3.41 6.95
N ASP A 208 -1.06 2.20 6.48
CA ASP A 208 -0.07 1.15 6.23
C ASP A 208 0.87 1.51 5.08
N GLU A 209 0.33 2.03 3.97
CA GLU A 209 1.12 2.54 2.85
C GLU A 209 2.11 3.63 3.31
N ARG A 210 1.64 4.56 4.14
CA ARG A 210 2.48 5.62 4.69
C ARG A 210 3.55 5.10 5.64
N ARG A 211 3.25 4.05 6.41
CA ARG A 211 4.23 3.35 7.26
C ARG A 211 5.32 2.68 6.42
N GLN A 212 4.95 2.03 5.32
CA GLN A 212 5.91 1.43 4.38
C GLN A 212 6.81 2.50 3.75
N ALA A 213 6.23 3.62 3.30
CA ALA A 213 6.99 4.75 2.77
C ALA A 213 7.99 5.34 3.79
N LEU A 214 7.58 5.45 5.07
CA LEU A 214 8.47 5.88 6.15
C LEU A 214 9.60 4.88 6.39
N ASN A 215 9.33 3.58 6.38
CA ASN A 215 10.37 2.56 6.52
C ASN A 215 11.42 2.66 5.39
N THR A 216 10.97 2.83 4.14
CA THR A 216 11.86 3.01 2.99
C THR A 216 12.70 4.28 3.12
N LEU A 217 12.10 5.38 3.59
CA LEU A 217 12.82 6.64 3.80
C LEU A 217 13.86 6.52 4.92
N ILE A 218 13.54 5.85 6.02
CA ILE A 218 14.49 5.58 7.11
C ILE A 218 15.65 4.71 6.63
N ALA A 219 15.35 3.64 5.88
CA ALA A 219 16.40 2.79 5.29
C ALA A 219 17.31 3.58 4.35
N GLY A 220 16.74 4.44 3.50
CA GLY A 220 17.53 5.30 2.62
C GLY A 220 18.41 6.31 3.37
N ILE A 221 17.96 6.83 4.51
CA ILE A 221 18.77 7.70 5.36
C ILE A 221 19.94 6.93 5.99
N ASP A 222 19.72 5.68 6.40
CA ASP A 222 20.78 4.83 6.97
C ASP A 222 21.84 4.49 5.92
N ASP A 223 21.42 4.14 4.70
CA ASP A 223 22.31 3.92 3.55
C ASP A 223 23.15 5.17 3.23
N VAL A 224 22.53 6.34 3.16
CA VAL A 224 23.25 7.61 2.91
C VAL A 224 24.23 7.90 4.05
N SER A 225 23.84 7.64 5.30
CA SER A 225 24.70 7.84 6.47
C SER A 225 25.91 6.90 6.44
N GLN A 226 25.74 5.64 6.03
CA GLN A 226 26.83 4.71 5.80
C GLN A 226 27.74 5.16 4.66
N GLN A 227 27.18 5.62 3.54
CA GLN A 227 27.97 6.13 2.41
C GLN A 227 28.78 7.37 2.80
N ILE A 228 28.21 8.31 3.55
CA ILE A 228 28.93 9.49 4.06
C ILE A 228 30.04 9.05 5.02
N SER A 229 29.74 8.11 5.92
CA SER A 229 30.74 7.59 6.87
C SER A 229 31.90 6.88 6.17
N GLY A 230 31.60 6.07 5.15
CA GLY A 230 32.58 5.41 4.29
C GLY A 230 33.42 6.42 3.52
N PHE A 231 32.78 7.40 2.86
CA PHE A 231 33.47 8.48 2.15
C PHE A 231 34.42 9.28 3.05
N VAL A 232 34.01 9.55 4.30
CA VAL A 232 34.86 10.22 5.31
C VAL A 232 36.01 9.34 5.77
N ALA A 233 35.77 8.03 5.95
CA ALA A 233 36.82 7.07 6.31
C ALA A 233 37.87 6.93 5.19
N ASP A 234 37.43 6.74 3.95
CA ASP A 234 38.29 6.64 2.76
C ASP A 234 39.14 7.90 2.57
N ASN A 235 38.54 9.09 2.79
CA ASN A 235 39.28 10.34 2.72
C ASN A 235 40.28 10.50 3.88
N ARG A 236 39.94 10.08 5.11
CA ARG A 236 40.89 10.10 6.24
C ARG A 236 42.10 9.20 5.97
N GLU A 237 41.90 8.05 5.34
CA GLU A 237 42.98 7.15 4.96
C GLU A 237 43.91 7.79 3.91
N GLN A 238 43.35 8.58 2.98
CA GLN A 238 44.14 9.36 2.00
C GLN A 238 44.80 10.62 2.60
N PHE A 239 44.24 11.22 3.65
CA PHE A 239 44.82 12.39 4.31
C PHE A 239 46.04 12.06 5.18
N GLY A 240 46.13 10.86 5.76
CA GLY A 240 47.28 10.44 6.57
C GLY A 240 48.63 10.55 5.86
N PRO A 241 48.81 9.93 4.67
CA PRO A 241 50.03 10.05 3.87
C PRO A 241 50.31 11.49 3.44
N THR A 242 49.28 12.25 3.10
CA THR A 242 49.41 13.64 2.62
C THR A 242 49.91 14.58 3.73
N LEU A 243 49.38 14.44 4.94
CA LEU A 243 49.84 15.19 6.12
C LEU A 243 51.26 14.77 6.56
N THR A 244 51.59 13.49 6.42
CA THR A 244 52.94 12.97 6.71
C THR A 244 53.96 13.54 5.73
N ASN A 245 53.64 13.56 4.43
CA ASN A 245 54.49 14.15 3.40
C ASN A 245 54.66 15.66 3.60
N LEU A 246 53.59 16.37 4.01
CA LEU A 246 53.67 17.80 4.29
C LEU A 246 54.58 18.09 5.50
N ASN A 247 54.46 17.32 6.58
CA ASN A 247 55.34 17.45 7.74
C ASN A 247 56.79 17.12 7.40
N LEU A 248 57.06 16.09 6.59
CA LEU A 248 58.41 15.79 6.12
C LEU A 248 59.03 16.94 5.34
N VAL A 249 58.25 17.61 4.48
CA VAL A 249 58.73 18.79 3.74
C VAL A 249 58.98 19.96 4.70
N LEU A 250 58.08 20.21 5.65
CA LEU A 250 58.23 21.28 6.64
C LEU A 250 59.42 21.04 7.56
N ASP A 251 59.63 19.82 8.03
CA ASP A 251 60.77 19.43 8.86
C ASP A 251 62.08 19.58 8.09
N ASN A 252 62.14 19.16 6.82
CA ASN A 252 63.34 19.32 6.00
C ASN A 252 63.66 20.80 5.74
N LEU A 253 62.63 21.62 5.52
CA LEU A 253 62.77 23.07 5.36
C LEU A 253 63.21 23.76 6.65
N LEU A 254 62.73 23.32 7.81
CA LEU A 254 63.11 23.84 9.12
C LEU A 254 64.53 23.42 9.50
N GLU A 255 64.90 22.15 9.27
CA GLU A 255 66.23 21.61 9.53
C GLU A 255 67.29 22.27 8.65
N ARG A 256 66.95 22.57 7.39
CA ARG A 256 67.84 23.27 6.45
C ARG A 256 67.65 24.78 6.44
N ARG A 257 66.80 25.33 7.32
CA ARG A 257 66.44 26.76 7.31
C ARG A 257 67.65 27.66 7.37
N ASP A 258 68.63 27.32 8.21
CA ASP A 258 69.82 28.13 8.40
C ASP A 258 70.74 28.06 7.16
N HIS A 259 70.83 26.91 6.48
CA HIS A 259 71.51 26.77 5.20
C HIS A 259 70.80 27.48 4.05
N ILE A 260 69.46 27.45 4.01
CA ILE A 260 68.66 28.18 3.02
C ILE A 260 68.83 29.69 3.25
N SER A 261 68.79 30.14 4.50
CA SER A 261 69.01 31.54 4.88
C SER A 261 70.43 32.00 4.52
N GLU A 262 71.43 31.15 4.76
CA GLU A 262 72.82 31.42 4.41
C GLU A 262 73.02 31.45 2.88
N ALA A 263 72.43 30.52 2.14
CA ALA A 263 72.44 30.51 0.68
C ALA A 263 71.78 31.78 0.12
N LEU A 264 70.63 32.18 0.65
CA LEU A 264 69.93 33.41 0.27
C LEU A 264 70.72 34.68 0.64
N ARG A 265 71.45 34.69 1.75
CA ARG A 265 72.35 35.80 2.14
C ARG A 265 73.59 35.88 1.25
N ARG A 266 74.10 34.74 0.78
CA ARG A 266 75.28 34.66 -0.11
C ARG A 266 74.92 34.83 -1.59
N LEU A 267 73.63 34.77 -1.93
CA LEU A 267 73.12 34.89 -3.29
C LEU A 267 73.40 36.27 -3.92
N PRO A 268 73.15 37.41 -3.25
CA PRO A 268 73.44 38.71 -3.84
C PRO A 268 74.93 38.91 -4.13
N PRO A 269 75.88 38.65 -3.20
CA PRO A 269 77.31 38.73 -3.51
C PRO A 269 77.75 37.82 -4.66
N TYR A 270 77.20 36.60 -4.74
CA TYR A 270 77.50 35.66 -5.83
C TYR A 270 76.94 36.14 -7.18
N ALA A 271 75.71 36.64 -7.21
CA ALA A 271 75.10 37.21 -8.40
C ALA A 271 75.83 38.48 -8.86
N THR A 272 76.29 39.32 -7.93
CA THR A 272 77.11 40.49 -8.23
C THR A 272 78.48 40.06 -8.76
N ALA A 273 79.16 39.09 -8.12
CA ALA A 273 80.43 38.57 -8.60
C ALA A 273 80.32 37.92 -9.98
N LEU A 274 79.27 37.14 -10.24
CA LEU A 274 79.00 36.61 -11.59
C LEU A 274 78.70 37.72 -12.58
N GLY A 275 77.86 38.70 -12.22
CA GLY A 275 77.54 39.85 -13.06
C GLY A 275 78.77 40.71 -13.35
N GLU A 276 79.70 40.80 -12.42
CA GLU A 276 80.95 41.55 -12.55
C GLU A 276 81.99 40.75 -13.35
N VAL A 277 82.07 39.43 -13.20
CA VAL A 277 82.89 38.57 -14.07
C VAL A 277 82.36 38.56 -15.51
N VAL A 278 81.04 38.54 -15.71
CA VAL A 278 80.41 38.57 -17.04
C VAL A 278 80.41 40.00 -17.62
N GLY A 279 80.38 41.04 -16.78
CA GLY A 279 80.31 42.44 -17.19
C GLY A 279 81.66 43.15 -17.34
N SER A 280 82.73 42.68 -16.69
CA SER A 280 84.02 43.40 -16.64
C SER A 280 85.06 42.95 -17.69
N THR A 281 84.77 41.98 -18.55
CA THR A 281 85.72 41.54 -19.59
C THR A 281 85.07 41.29 -20.94
N SER A 282 85.58 41.95 -21.99
CA SER A 282 85.27 41.60 -23.38
C SER A 282 85.94 40.25 -23.71
N GLY A 283 85.17 39.16 -23.63
CA GLY A 283 85.62 37.81 -23.97
C GLY A 283 85.91 36.96 -22.74
N PHE A 284 84.87 36.25 -22.29
CA PHE A 284 84.95 35.23 -21.24
C PHE A 284 85.87 34.08 -21.71
N GLN A 285 87.07 33.95 -21.13
CA GLN A 285 88.00 32.86 -21.43
C GLN A 285 87.96 31.81 -20.32
N ILE A 286 87.39 30.64 -20.62
CA ILE A 286 87.39 29.49 -19.72
C ILE A 286 88.76 28.80 -19.84
N ASN A 287 89.56 28.89 -18.80
CA ASN A 287 90.82 28.16 -18.70
C ASN A 287 90.56 26.81 -18.02
N LEU A 288 90.32 25.77 -18.83
CA LEU A 288 90.13 24.40 -18.34
C LEU A 288 91.50 23.77 -18.06
N TYR A 289 91.73 23.38 -16.80
CA TYR A 289 92.98 22.77 -16.37
C TYR A 289 93.26 21.46 -17.15
N GLY A 290 94.37 21.43 -17.89
CA GLY A 290 94.77 20.27 -18.71
C GLY A 290 94.51 20.38 -20.21
N LEU A 291 93.88 21.48 -20.69
CA LEU A 291 93.80 21.78 -22.12
C LEU A 291 94.87 22.80 -22.51
N PRO A 292 95.69 22.54 -23.56
CA PRO A 292 96.60 23.55 -24.08
C PRO A 292 95.81 24.76 -24.59
N PRO A 293 96.37 25.99 -24.51
CA PRO A 293 95.74 27.20 -25.01
C PRO A 293 95.18 27.03 -26.43
N ALA A 294 94.07 27.71 -26.74
CA ALA A 294 93.32 27.58 -28.00
C ALA A 294 94.20 27.62 -29.26
N THR A 295 95.23 28.48 -29.24
CA THR A 295 96.20 28.66 -30.32
C THR A 295 97.12 27.47 -30.56
N ILE A 296 97.36 26.64 -29.54
CA ILE A 296 98.14 25.42 -29.63
C ILE A 296 97.24 24.26 -30.07
N SER A 297 95.99 24.23 -29.59
CA SER A 297 95.01 23.21 -30.03
C SER A 297 94.62 23.36 -31.50
N GLU A 298 94.49 24.57 -32.05
CA GLU A 298 94.25 24.78 -33.48
C GLU A 298 95.40 24.23 -34.34
N VAL A 299 96.66 24.50 -33.95
CA VAL A 299 97.84 24.00 -34.67
C VAL A 299 97.88 22.47 -34.65
N LEU A 300 97.58 21.85 -33.51
CA LEU A 300 97.53 20.38 -33.37
C LEU A 300 96.40 19.77 -34.23
N LEU A 301 95.26 20.43 -34.32
CA LEU A 301 94.13 19.99 -35.13
C LEU A 301 94.45 20.12 -36.64
N ASP A 302 95.05 21.23 -37.05
CA ASP A 302 95.48 21.44 -38.44
C ASP A 302 96.64 20.52 -38.84
N THR A 303 97.57 20.17 -37.94
CA THR A 303 98.61 19.16 -38.23
C THR A 303 98.00 17.78 -38.51
N TYR A 304 96.94 17.44 -37.78
CA TYR A 304 96.30 16.12 -37.90
C TYR A 304 95.36 16.03 -39.10
N PHE A 305 94.63 17.11 -39.42
CA PHE A 305 93.59 17.10 -40.47
C PHE A 305 93.96 17.82 -41.78
N GLN A 306 94.95 18.73 -41.78
CA GLN A 306 95.36 19.51 -42.96
C GLN A 306 96.90 19.70 -43.00
N PRO A 307 97.70 18.64 -43.20
CA PRO A 307 99.16 18.67 -43.04
C PRO A 307 99.91 19.59 -44.03
N GLY A 308 99.24 20.14 -45.05
CA GLY A 308 99.83 21.03 -46.05
C GLY A 308 99.69 22.53 -45.77
N LYS A 309 99.13 22.94 -44.62
CA LYS A 309 98.89 24.36 -44.27
C LYS A 309 99.75 24.90 -43.12
N LEU A 310 100.85 24.23 -42.81
CA LEU A 310 101.76 24.72 -41.78
C LEU A 310 102.54 25.95 -42.26
N PRO A 311 102.79 26.95 -41.39
CA PRO A 311 103.69 28.05 -41.71
C PRO A 311 105.10 27.52 -42.03
N ASP A 312 105.71 28.03 -43.10
CA ASP A 312 107.02 27.54 -43.58
C ASP A 312 108.16 27.78 -42.57
N SER A 313 107.95 28.58 -41.51
CA SER A 313 108.93 28.74 -40.42
C SER A 313 108.31 29.18 -39.09
N LEU A 314 108.97 28.85 -37.98
CA LEU A 314 108.60 29.27 -36.61
C LEU A 314 108.53 30.80 -36.46
N SER A 315 109.31 31.53 -37.25
CA SER A 315 109.34 33.00 -37.28
C SER A 315 108.04 33.64 -37.77
N ASP A 316 107.33 33.01 -38.72
CA ASP A 316 106.04 33.54 -39.20
C ASP A 316 104.91 33.29 -38.22
N TYR A 317 104.94 32.17 -37.50
CA TYR A 317 103.98 31.89 -36.42
C TYR A 317 104.07 32.94 -35.30
N LEU A 318 105.28 33.33 -34.90
CA LEU A 318 105.47 34.32 -33.83
C LEU A 318 105.10 35.75 -34.26
N LYS A 319 105.21 36.09 -35.55
CA LYS A 319 104.76 37.40 -36.06
C LYS A 319 103.24 37.57 -36.00
N GLY A 320 102.47 36.51 -36.25
CA GLY A 320 101.00 36.55 -36.21
C GLY A 320 100.46 36.84 -34.80
N LEU A 321 101.11 36.33 -33.75
CA LEU A 321 100.69 36.50 -32.36
C LEU A 321 100.94 37.91 -31.79
N ILE A 322 101.85 38.69 -32.39
CA ILE A 322 102.26 40.01 -31.88
C ILE A 322 101.38 41.15 -32.46
N ALA A 323 100.69 40.94 -33.58
CA ALA A 323 100.04 42.02 -34.32
C ALA A 323 98.67 42.48 -33.78
N GLU A 324 98.01 41.75 -32.88
CA GLU A 324 96.64 42.08 -32.43
C GLU A 324 96.53 42.89 -31.13
N ARG A 325 97.64 43.28 -30.49
CA ARG A 325 97.59 44.16 -29.32
C ARG A 325 98.41 45.43 -29.55
N LEU A 326 97.79 46.48 -30.09
CA LEU A 326 98.04 47.91 -29.75
C LEU A 326 97.32 48.85 -30.72
N ILE A 327 96.03 49.12 -30.48
CA ILE A 327 95.45 50.42 -30.83
C ILE A 327 94.70 50.94 -29.60
N ILE A 328 95.43 51.67 -28.75
CA ILE A 328 94.87 52.44 -27.63
C ILE A 328 94.33 53.75 -28.24
N ARG A 329 93.00 53.94 -28.24
CA ARG A 329 92.41 55.27 -28.45
C ARG A 329 92.27 55.95 -27.09
N PRO A 330 92.86 57.13 -26.86
CA PRO A 330 92.65 57.87 -25.63
C PRO A 330 91.24 58.49 -25.58
N LYS A 331 90.66 58.49 -24.37
CA LYS A 331 89.42 59.18 -24.02
C LYS A 331 89.55 60.69 -24.21
N SER A 332 88.46 61.32 -24.63
CA SER A 332 88.20 62.76 -24.44
C SER A 332 87.10 62.93 -23.38
N PRO A 333 87.09 64.08 -22.67
CA PRO A 333 86.53 64.24 -21.32
C PRO A 333 85.01 64.29 -21.22
#